data_AF-A0A1G1GX96-F1
#
_entry.id   AF-A0A1G1GX96-F1
#
_cell.length_a   1.000
_cell.length_b   1.000
_cell.length_c   1.000
_cell.angle_alpha   90.00
_cell.angle_beta   90.00
_cell.angle_gamma   90.00
#
_symmetry.space_group_name_H-M   'P 1'
#
loop_
_entity.id
_entity.type
_entity.pdbx_description
1 polymer ?
#
loop_
_entity_poly.entity_id
_entity_poly.type
_entity_poly.pdbx_seq_one_letter_code
_entity_poly.pdbx_strand_id
1 'polypeptide(L)'
;MSSIHLTYLQKLSDKPVNTLDGLLKETRLLKSLWLELIFNPELVKECEKRIASPIIKNALIKALSWYLAFRWLFKKNPSIEKLAQKKIIKPFIIRDDDYKKDYRAFLKSILPLLN
;
A
#
# COMPACT_ATOMS: atom_id res chain seq x y z
N MET A 1 -21.35 4.43 -1.22
CA MET A 1 -19.91 4.51 -0.90
C MET A 1 -19.34 3.11 -0.91
N SER A 2 -18.24 2.86 -1.62
CA SER A 2 -17.58 1.56 -1.64
C SER A 2 -16.97 1.27 -0.26
N SER A 3 -17.36 0.16 0.36
CA SER A 3 -16.67 -0.37 1.54
C SER A 3 -15.27 -0.81 1.12
N ILE A 4 -14.24 -0.38 1.86
CA ILE A 4 -12.87 -0.88 1.66
C ILE A 4 -12.57 -1.95 2.70
N HIS A 5 -12.04 -3.09 2.24
CA HIS A 5 -11.57 -4.14 3.14
C HIS A 5 -10.10 -3.89 3.47
N LEU A 6 -9.78 -3.63 4.74
CA LEU A 6 -8.42 -3.39 5.22
C LEU A 6 -7.96 -4.57 6.08
N THR A 7 -6.92 -5.27 5.66
CA THR A 7 -6.41 -6.49 6.32
C THR A 7 -5.32 -6.16 7.34
N TYR A 8 -4.37 -5.31 6.95
CA TYR A 8 -3.24 -4.91 7.78
C TYR A 8 -3.57 -3.65 8.58
N LEU A 9 -4.16 -2.64 7.94
CA LEU A 9 -4.47 -1.37 8.61
C LEU A 9 -5.54 -1.53 9.71
N GLN A 10 -6.45 -2.50 9.56
CA GLN A 10 -7.44 -2.79 10.61
C GLN A 10 -6.80 -3.37 11.88
N LYS A 11 -5.64 -4.04 11.79
CA LYS A 11 -4.88 -4.51 12.97
C LYS A 11 -4.16 -3.37 13.69
N LEU A 12 -3.99 -2.23 13.02
CA LEU A 12 -3.31 -1.05 13.57
C LEU A 12 -4.27 0.01 14.09
N SER A 13 -5.56 -0.12 13.79
CA SER A 13 -6.60 0.80 14.24
C SER A 13 -7.42 0.18 15.36
N ASP A 14 -7.68 0.97 16.39
CA ASP A 14 -8.59 0.60 17.48
C ASP A 14 -10.07 0.71 17.06
N LYS A 15 -10.34 1.26 15.87
CA LYS A 15 -11.70 1.46 15.33
C LYS A 15 -11.82 0.84 13.91
N PRO A 16 -13.02 0.40 13.52
CA PRO A 16 -13.26 -0.05 12.15
C PRO A 16 -13.14 1.12 11.16
N VAL A 17 -12.23 1.01 10.20
CA VAL A 17 -12.05 2.00 9.13
C VAL A 17 -12.60 1.42 7.83
N ASN A 18 -13.85 1.77 7.51
CA ASN A 18 -14.59 1.15 6.41
C ASN A 18 -14.57 1.99 5.12
N THR A 19 -14.00 3.20 5.16
CA THR A 19 -13.98 4.13 4.03
C THR A 19 -12.62 4.78 3.84
N LEU A 20 -12.29 5.14 2.60
CA LEU A 20 -11.04 5.82 2.28
C LEU A 20 -10.98 7.21 2.93
N ASP A 21 -12.12 7.90 3.06
CA ASP A 21 -12.21 9.18 3.76
C ASP A 21 -11.94 9.05 5.26
N GLY A 22 -12.38 7.96 5.88
CA GLY A 22 -12.02 7.62 7.26
C GLY A 22 -10.52 7.39 7.39
N LEU A 23 -9.95 6.61 6.48
CA LEU A 23 -8.51 6.32 6.45
C LEU A 23 -7.66 7.59 6.30
N LEU A 24 -8.08 8.53 5.44
CA LEU A 24 -7.38 9.79 5.21
C LEU A 24 -7.33 10.70 6.45
N LYS A 25 -8.24 10.53 7.42
CA LYS A 25 -8.23 11.27 8.68
C LYS A 25 -7.26 10.66 9.71
N GLU A 26 -6.86 9.40 9.54
CA GLU A 26 -5.95 8.71 10.45
C GLU A 26 -4.50 8.74 9.94
N THR A 27 -3.78 9.80 10.29
CA THR A 27 -2.37 10.01 9.91
C THR A 27 -1.45 8.85 10.27
N ARG A 28 -1.74 8.13 11.37
CA ARG A 28 -1.01 6.93 11.78
C ARG A 28 -1.15 5.79 10.76
N LEU A 29 -2.35 5.54 10.26
CA LEU A 29 -2.63 4.48 9.28
C LEU A 29 -2.06 4.81 7.91
N LEU A 30 -2.07 6.09 7.52
CA LEU A 30 -1.53 6.54 6.23
C LEU A 30 -0.04 6.20 6.05
N LYS A 31 0.75 6.20 7.13
CA LYS A 31 2.17 5.79 7.07
C LYS A 31 2.36 4.34 6.63
N SER A 32 1.35 3.50 6.85
CA SER A 32 1.36 2.07 6.54
C SER A 32 0.48 1.71 5.33
N LEU A 33 -0.21 2.67 4.71
CA LEU A 33 -1.13 2.42 3.60
C LEU A 33 -0.46 1.68 2.44
N TRP A 34 0.80 1.98 2.17
CA TRP A 34 1.56 1.33 1.11
C TRP A 34 1.64 -0.19 1.27
N LEU A 35 1.60 -0.73 2.51
CA LEU A 35 1.58 -2.16 2.75
C LEU A 35 0.26 -2.78 2.30
N GLU A 36 -0.86 -2.15 2.65
CA GLU A 36 -2.20 -2.63 2.25
C GLU A 36 -2.35 -2.63 0.73
N LEU A 37 -1.83 -1.60 0.07
CA LEU A 37 -1.88 -1.44 -1.38
C LEU A 37 -1.13 -2.54 -2.15
N ILE A 38 -0.12 -3.17 -1.53
CA ILE A 38 0.58 -4.32 -2.14
C ILE A 38 -0.37 -5.52 -2.27
N PHE A 39 -1.25 -5.73 -1.29
CA PHE A 39 -2.10 -6.92 -1.22
C PHE A 39 -3.53 -6.70 -1.73
N ASN A 40 -4.00 -5.45 -1.83
CA ASN A 40 -5.39 -5.14 -2.15
C ASN A 40 -5.54 -4.37 -3.47
N PRO A 41 -5.80 -5.07 -4.60
CA PRO A 41 -6.00 -4.45 -5.91
C PRO A 41 -7.20 -3.49 -5.98
N GLU A 42 -8.25 -3.70 -5.18
CA GLU A 42 -9.42 -2.82 -5.17
C GLU A 42 -9.10 -1.50 -4.46
N LEU A 43 -8.35 -1.55 -3.36
CA LEU A 43 -7.86 -0.34 -2.69
C LEU A 43 -6.94 0.47 -3.60
N VAL A 44 -6.11 -0.19 -4.43
CA VAL A 44 -5.30 0.50 -5.44
C VAL A 44 -6.16 1.29 -6.42
N LYS A 45 -7.28 0.74 -6.91
CA LYS A 45 -8.20 1.47 -7.82
C LYS A 45 -8.85 2.66 -7.12
N GLU A 46 -9.26 2.53 -5.87
CA GLU A 46 -9.83 3.65 -5.12
C GLU A 46 -8.79 4.74 -4.83
N CYS A 47 -7.56 4.36 -4.52
CA CYS A 47 -6.45 5.30 -4.37
C CYS A 47 -6.06 5.98 -5.70
N GLU A 48 -6.12 5.28 -6.83
CA GLU A 48 -5.87 5.85 -8.17
C GLU A 48 -6.81 7.04 -8.45
N LYS A 49 -8.09 6.96 -8.08
CA LYS A 49 -9.06 8.06 -8.23
C LYS A 49 -8.65 9.33 -7.47
N ARG A 50 -7.80 9.21 -6.45
CA ARG A 50 -7.36 10.31 -5.57
C ARG A 50 -5.87 10.59 -5.69
N ILE A 51 -5.26 10.21 -6.80
CA ILE A 51 -3.82 10.31 -7.00
C ILE A 51 -3.27 11.75 -7.02
N ALA A 52 -4.15 12.75 -7.19
CA ALA A 52 -3.79 14.16 -7.03
C ALA A 52 -3.29 14.48 -5.60
N SER A 53 -3.69 13.68 -4.60
CA SER A 53 -3.15 13.79 -3.24
C SER A 53 -1.71 13.29 -3.18
N PRO A 54 -0.73 14.12 -2.73
CA PRO A 54 0.66 13.70 -2.61
C PRO A 54 0.84 12.48 -1.68
N ILE A 55 0.03 12.39 -0.63
CA ILE A 55 0.08 11.29 0.34
C ILE A 55 -0.27 9.97 -0.35
N ILE A 56 -1.37 9.95 -1.10
CA ILE A 56 -1.84 8.76 -1.82
C ILE A 56 -0.86 8.40 -2.93
N LYS A 57 -0.39 9.39 -3.69
CA LYS A 57 0.61 9.16 -4.75
C LYS A 57 1.89 8.54 -4.21
N ASN A 58 2.41 9.04 -3.09
CA ASN A 58 3.60 8.51 -2.45
C ASN A 58 3.37 7.10 -1.90
N ALA A 59 2.20 6.82 -1.32
CA ALA A 59 1.84 5.48 -0.86
C ALA A 59 1.80 4.48 -2.03
N LEU A 60 1.21 4.86 -3.17
CA LEU A 60 1.18 4.05 -4.39
C LEU A 60 2.58 3.80 -4.96
N ILE A 61 3.43 4.83 -5.04
CA ILE A 61 4.82 4.71 -5.50
C ILE A 61 5.61 3.75 -4.60
N LYS A 62 5.47 3.91 -3.28
CA LYS A 62 6.15 3.06 -2.30
C LYS A 62 5.66 1.62 -2.39
N ALA A 63 4.35 1.41 -2.46
CA ALA A 63 3.75 0.10 -2.65
C ALA A 63 4.29 -0.58 -3.92
N LEU A 64 4.34 0.15 -5.05
CA LEU A 64 4.86 -0.39 -6.31
C LEU A 64 6.34 -0.76 -6.19
N SER A 65 7.15 0.10 -5.57
CA SER A 65 8.61 -0.12 -5.44
C SER A 65 8.90 -1.39 -4.64
N TRP A 66 8.19 -1.56 -3.51
CA TRP A 66 8.29 -2.77 -2.68
C TRP A 66 7.68 -4.00 -3.33
N TYR A 67 6.55 -3.87 -4.02
CA TYR A 67 5.94 -4.96 -4.78
C TYR A 67 6.89 -5.49 -5.86
N LEU A 68 7.57 -4.60 -6.61
CA LEU A 68 8.50 -5.01 -7.66
C LEU A 68 9.79 -5.63 -7.09
N ALA A 69 10.34 -5.05 -6.02
CA ALA A 69 11.55 -5.58 -5.39
C ALA A 69 11.37 -6.99 -4.81
N PHE A 70 10.17 -7.29 -4.30
CA PHE A 70 9.84 -8.56 -3.68
C PHE A 70 8.71 -9.30 -4.39
N ARG A 71 8.63 -9.15 -5.73
CA ARG A 71 7.52 -9.69 -6.53
C ARG A 71 7.30 -11.20 -6.37
N TRP A 72 8.36 -11.93 -6.04
CA TRP A 72 8.34 -13.37 -5.78
C TRP A 72 7.65 -13.76 -4.46
N LEU A 73 7.47 -12.83 -3.52
CA LEU A 73 6.75 -13.04 -2.25
C LEU A 73 5.24 -12.78 -2.35
N PHE A 74 4.79 -12.07 -3.39
CA PHE A 74 3.42 -11.57 -3.47
C PHE A 74 2.60 -12.28 -4.54
N LYS A 75 1.30 -12.46 -4.27
CA LYS A 75 0.33 -12.73 -5.34
C LYS A 75 0.31 -11.56 -6.31
N LYS A 76 0.07 -11.84 -7.59
CA LYS A 76 -0.02 -10.80 -8.63
C LYS A 76 -1.04 -9.74 -8.25
N ASN A 77 -0.62 -8.48 -8.28
CA ASN A 77 -1.50 -7.32 -8.10
C ASN A 77 -1.65 -6.56 -9.43
N PRO A 78 -2.66 -6.89 -10.25
CA PRO A 78 -2.77 -6.31 -11.59
C PRO A 78 -3.06 -4.80 -11.57
N SER A 79 -3.72 -4.30 -10.52
CA SER A 79 -4.02 -2.87 -10.38
C SER A 79 -2.73 -2.06 -10.23
N ILE A 80 -1.81 -2.49 -9.36
CA ILE A 80 -0.57 -1.74 -9.13
C ILE A 80 0.37 -1.82 -10.34
N GLU A 81 0.41 -2.96 -11.01
CA GLU A 81 1.17 -3.14 -12.26
C GLU A 81 0.63 -2.25 -13.38
N LYS A 82 -0.69 -2.12 -13.49
CA LYS A 82 -1.33 -1.25 -14.49
C LYS A 82 -0.94 0.22 -14.29
N LEU A 83 -0.83 0.68 -13.04
CA LEU A 83 -0.37 2.05 -12.75
C LEU A 83 1.07 2.28 -13.25
N ALA A 84 1.94 1.27 -13.10
CA ALA A 84 3.31 1.32 -13.61
C ALA A 84 3.36 1.32 -15.14
N GLN A 85 2.59 0.42 -15.78
CA GLN A 85 2.52 0.30 -17.24
C GLN A 85 2.02 1.59 -17.91
N LYS A 86 1.01 2.23 -17.32
CA LYS A 86 0.49 3.53 -17.78
C LYS A 86 1.40 4.72 -17.46
N LYS A 87 2.55 4.49 -16.80
CA LYS A 87 3.49 5.55 -16.35
C LYS A 87 2.84 6.60 -15.44
N ILE A 88 1.77 6.24 -14.73
CA ILE A 88 1.05 7.13 -13.79
C ILE A 88 1.91 7.37 -12.54
N ILE A 89 2.59 6.32 -12.09
CA ILE A 89 3.57 6.35 -11.00
C ILE A 89 4.87 5.73 -11.51
N LYS A 90 6.00 6.19 -10.99
CA LYS A 90 7.32 5.64 -11.30
C LYS A 90 7.92 5.03 -10.03
N PRO A 91 8.30 3.74 -10.05
CA PRO A 91 8.95 3.13 -8.90
C PRO A 91 10.35 3.70 -8.70
N PHE A 92 10.85 3.62 -7.47
CA PHE A 92 12.25 3.85 -7.14
C PHE A 92 12.92 2.52 -6.76
N ILE A 93 14.24 2.50 -6.84
CA ILE A 93 15.04 1.35 -6.38
C ILE A 93 15.17 1.47 -4.86
N ILE A 94 14.74 0.44 -4.14
CA ILE A 94 14.90 0.38 -2.69
C ILE A 94 16.39 0.28 -2.37
N ARG A 95 16.94 1.30 -1.71
CA ARG A 95 18.31 1.30 -1.20
C ARG A 95 18.35 0.72 0.21
N ASP A 96 19.55 0.43 0.70
CA ASP A 96 19.74 -0.11 2.05
C ASP A 96 19.10 0.74 3.15
N ASP A 97 19.18 2.07 3.03
CA ASP A 97 18.59 2.99 4.02
C ASP A 97 17.05 2.95 3.99
N ASP A 98 16.46 2.88 2.81
CA ASP A 98 15.00 2.73 2.64
C ASP A 98 14.53 1.38 3.19
N TYR A 99 15.29 0.32 2.89
CA TYR A 99 15.02 -1.01 3.40
C TYR A 99 15.07 -1.02 4.93
N LYS A 100 16.18 -0.59 5.54
CA LYS A 100 16.34 -0.59 7.02
C LYS A 100 15.24 0.20 7.72
N LYS A 101 14.80 1.31 7.13
CA LYS A 101 13.73 2.17 7.67
C LYS A 101 12.39 1.46 7.72
N ASP A 102 12.02 0.74 6.67
CA ASP A 102 10.69 0.17 6.49
C ASP A 102 10.61 -1.34 6.75
N TYR A 103 11.75 -2.01 6.87
CA TYR A 103 11.90 -3.47 6.99
C TYR A 103 11.04 -4.07 8.11
N ARG A 104 11.04 -3.45 9.30
CA ARG A 104 10.24 -3.94 10.42
C ARG A 104 8.74 -3.94 10.12
N ALA A 105 8.24 -2.89 9.48
CA ALA A 105 6.83 -2.80 9.10
C ALA A 105 6.50 -3.79 7.97
N PHE A 106 7.41 -3.90 6.99
CA PHE A 106 7.31 -4.85 5.90
C PHE A 106 7.21 -6.30 6.40
N LEU A 107 8.16 -6.75 7.21
CA LEU A 107 8.12 -8.10 7.78
C LEU A 107 6.88 -8.36 8.62
N LYS A 108 6.49 -7.41 9.48
CA LYS A 108 5.28 -7.56 10.30
C LYS A 108 4.01 -7.71 9.46
N SER A 109 3.97 -7.13 8.27
CA SER A 109 2.83 -7.30 7.36
C SER A 109 2.87 -8.60 6.57
N ILE A 110 4.06 -9.11 6.24
CA ILE A 110 4.24 -10.33 5.43
C ILE A 110 4.11 -11.60 6.26
N LEU A 111 4.72 -11.65 7.44
CA LEU A 111 4.72 -12.85 8.27
C LEU A 111 3.31 -13.42 8.52
N PRO A 112 2.27 -12.61 8.81
CA PRO A 112 0.92 -13.12 8.98
C PRO A 112 0.24 -13.62 7.70
N LEU A 113 0.81 -13.36 6.52
CA LEU A 113 0.29 -13.76 5.21
C LEU A 113 1.02 -14.99 4.64
N LEU A 114 2.09 -15.45 5.30
CA LEU A 114 2.84 -16.66 4.96
C LEU A 114 2.35 -17.91 5.72
N ASN A 115 1.41 -17.76 6.65
CA ASN A 115 0.71 -18.83 7.37
C ASN A 115 -0.69 -19.04 6.79
#